data_AF-A0A8H7AAL9-F1
#
_entry.id   AF-A0A8H7AAL9-F1
#
_cell.length_a   1.000
_cell.length_b   1.000
_cell.length_c   1.000
_cell.angle_alpha   90.00
_cell.angle_beta   90.00
_cell.angle_gamma   90.00
#
_symmetry.space_group_name_H-M   'P 1'
#
loop_
_entity.id
_entity.type
_entity.pdbx_description
1 polymer ?
#
loop_
_entity_poly.entity_id
_entity_poly.type
_entity_poly.pdbx_seq_one_letter_code
_entity_poly.pdbx_strand_id
1 'polypeptide(L)'
;MGSLCQRIKGALQQPNTWTSSWENFFTDMIQRCFHWEEDMHGIHEEMQALFPAVTEKVIPRLLRPLETGGREIQPRIVHGDLWDGNTSTDAATYKPIIFDASSMYAHNEFELGAWSLLRHQIYKMYIGAYQEYFPISAPKEDVDDRLILYRLYVGPAG
;
A
#
# COMPACT_ATOMS: atom_id res chain seq x y z
N MET A 1 1.78 -1.77 13.09
CA MET A 1 1.33 -2.42 11.85
C MET A 1 1.60 -3.91 11.87
N GLY A 2 0.84 -4.69 11.08
CA GLY A 2 0.97 -6.15 10.97
C GLY A 2 -0.12 -6.77 10.09
N SER A 3 0.15 -7.91 9.43
CA SER A 3 -0.83 -8.65 8.63
C SER A 3 -1.88 -9.35 9.51
N LEU A 4 -3.13 -9.40 9.03
CA LEU A 4 -4.29 -9.85 9.82
C LEU A 4 -4.83 -11.23 9.43
N CYS A 5 -4.98 -11.54 8.13
CA CYS A 5 -5.77 -12.72 7.75
C CYS A 5 -5.33 -13.50 6.49
N GLN A 6 -4.34 -13.06 5.72
CA GLN A 6 -3.78 -13.89 4.65
C GLN A 6 -2.28 -13.64 4.53
N ARG A 7 -1.52 -14.74 4.54
CA ARG A 7 -0.05 -14.73 4.48
C ARG A 7 0.48 -14.51 3.08
N ILE A 8 -0.41 -14.35 2.08
CA ILE A 8 -0.06 -14.31 0.67
C ILE A 8 -0.97 -13.33 -0.07
N LYS A 9 -0.40 -12.42 -0.87
CA LYS A 9 -1.10 -11.66 -1.91
C LYS A 9 -0.76 -12.32 -3.25
N GLY A 10 -1.70 -13.05 -3.85
CA GLY A 10 -1.40 -13.92 -4.99
C GLY A 10 -0.41 -15.03 -4.60
N ALA A 11 0.85 -14.91 -5.05
CA ALA A 11 1.96 -15.81 -4.70
C ALA A 11 2.99 -15.19 -3.72
N LEU A 12 2.88 -13.89 -3.43
CA LEU A 12 3.85 -13.15 -2.62
C LEU A 12 3.54 -13.29 -1.13
N GLN A 13 4.51 -13.77 -0.34
CA GLN A 13 4.37 -13.85 1.12
C GLN A 13 4.38 -12.46 1.78
N GLN A 14 3.36 -12.19 2.59
CA GLN A 14 3.23 -10.95 3.35
C GLN A 14 4.09 -10.97 4.63
N PRO A 15 4.60 -9.81 5.09
CA PRO A 15 5.25 -9.70 6.39
C PRO A 15 4.36 -10.21 7.54
N ASN A 16 4.91 -11.09 8.38
CA ASN A 16 4.22 -11.67 9.55
C ASN A 16 4.66 -11.05 10.89
N THR A 17 5.60 -10.11 10.86
CA THR A 17 6.15 -9.49 12.08
C THR A 17 5.43 -8.18 12.37
N TRP A 18 4.88 -8.08 13.58
CA TRP A 18 4.33 -6.83 14.08
C TRP A 18 5.44 -5.83 14.35
N THR A 19 5.22 -4.58 13.94
CA THR A 19 6.15 -3.47 14.15
C THR A 19 5.40 -2.23 14.60
N SER A 20 6.05 -1.41 15.41
CA SER A 20 5.54 -0.12 15.86
C SER A 20 5.77 1.02 14.86
N SER A 21 6.52 0.80 13.77
CA SER A 21 6.79 1.83 12.75
C SER A 21 6.34 1.39 11.35
N TRP A 22 5.60 2.28 10.69
CA TRP A 22 5.18 2.13 9.30
C TRP A 22 6.33 2.11 8.32
N GLU A 23 7.32 2.98 8.53
CA GLU A 23 8.53 3.03 7.70
C GLU A 23 9.20 1.66 7.66
N ASN A 24 9.39 1.04 8.83
CA ASN A 24 10.01 -0.27 8.94
C ASN A 24 9.13 -1.37 8.31
N PHE A 25 7.81 -1.34 8.55
CA PHE A 25 6.90 -2.33 7.98
C PHE A 25 6.91 -2.29 6.46
N PHE A 26 6.77 -1.10 5.88
CA PHE A 26 6.71 -0.91 4.44
C PHE A 26 8.05 -1.22 3.77
N THR A 27 9.18 -0.92 4.43
CA THR A 27 10.51 -1.28 3.94
C THR A 27 10.68 -2.80 3.85
N ASP A 28 10.34 -3.55 4.90
CA ASP A 28 10.40 -5.02 4.89
C ASP A 28 9.47 -5.60 3.80
N MET A 29 8.29 -5.01 3.62
CA MET A 29 7.35 -5.41 2.58
C MET A 29 7.92 -5.22 1.17
N ILE A 30 8.54 -4.07 0.88
CA ILE A 30 9.18 -3.79 -0.42
C ILE A 30 10.41 -4.67 -0.65
N GLN A 31 11.21 -4.95 0.40
CA GLN A 31 12.33 -5.89 0.33
C GLN A 31 11.88 -7.31 -0.04
N ARG A 32 10.79 -7.79 0.54
CA ARG A 32 10.22 -9.10 0.18
C ARG A 32 9.73 -9.13 -1.27
N CYS A 33 9.08 -8.07 -1.74
CA CYS A 33 8.65 -7.97 -3.14
C CYS A 33 9.84 -8.05 -4.08
N PHE A 34 10.89 -7.27 -3.79
CA PHE A 34 12.08 -7.21 -4.61
C PHE A 34 12.81 -8.55 -4.70
N HIS A 35 13.08 -9.20 -3.57
CA HIS A 35 13.72 -10.52 -3.58
C HIS A 35 12.85 -11.59 -4.24
N TRP A 36 11.52 -11.52 -4.07
CA TRP A 36 10.61 -12.45 -4.75
C TRP A 36 10.64 -12.27 -6.27
N GLU A 37 10.69 -11.03 -6.77
CA GLU A 37 10.87 -10.76 -8.21
C GLU A 37 12.22 -11.29 -8.72
N GLU A 38 13.31 -11.10 -7.98
CA GLU A 38 14.62 -11.66 -8.33
C GLU A 38 14.60 -13.20 -8.35
N ASP A 39 13.93 -13.83 -7.38
CA ASP A 39 13.81 -15.29 -7.30
C ASP A 39 12.99 -15.86 -8.48
N MET A 40 11.96 -15.15 -8.93
CA MET A 40 11.05 -15.61 -10.01
C MET A 40 11.56 -15.28 -11.41
N HIS A 41 12.17 -14.12 -11.60
CA HIS A 41 12.50 -13.58 -12.92
C HIS A 41 14.00 -13.39 -13.15
N GLY A 42 14.83 -13.62 -12.12
CA GLY A 42 16.27 -13.38 -12.15
C GLY A 42 16.64 -11.93 -11.83
N ILE A 43 17.94 -11.70 -11.68
CA ILE A 43 18.48 -10.40 -11.30
C ILE A 43 18.40 -9.43 -12.49
N HIS A 44 17.84 -8.24 -12.25
CA HIS A 44 17.84 -7.13 -13.19
C HIS A 44 18.75 -6.01 -12.67
N GLU A 45 19.89 -5.78 -13.34
CA GLU A 45 20.96 -4.88 -12.86
C GLU A 45 20.47 -3.46 -12.53
N GLU A 46 19.60 -2.89 -13.37
CA GLU A 46 19.03 -1.56 -13.14
C GLU A 46 18.17 -1.52 -11.87
N MET A 47 17.38 -2.58 -11.63
CA MET A 47 16.49 -2.66 -10.48
C MET A 47 17.32 -2.80 -9.20
N GLN A 48 18.37 -3.62 -9.24
CA GLN A 48 19.34 -3.78 -8.15
C GLN A 48 20.09 -2.48 -7.83
N ALA A 49 20.44 -1.69 -8.84
CA ALA A 49 21.11 -0.40 -8.65
C ALA A 49 20.19 0.67 -8.03
N LEU A 50 18.89 0.65 -8.36
CA LEU A 50 17.90 1.61 -7.85
C LEU A 50 17.34 1.23 -6.48
N PHE A 51 17.30 -0.06 -6.16
CA PHE A 51 16.66 -0.58 -4.96
C PHE A 51 17.17 0.04 -3.64
N PRO A 52 18.49 0.23 -3.43
CA PRO A 52 19.02 0.93 -2.25
C PRO A 52 18.53 2.38 -2.16
N ALA A 53 18.42 3.10 -3.29
CA ALA A 53 17.93 4.47 -3.27
C ALA A 53 16.47 4.56 -2.81
N VAL A 54 15.63 3.60 -3.22
CA VAL A 54 14.23 3.53 -2.77
C VAL A 54 14.17 3.23 -1.27
N THR A 55 14.88 2.21 -0.81
CA THR A 55 14.79 1.73 0.59
C THR A 55 15.51 2.62 1.61
N GLU A 56 16.64 3.22 1.24
CA GLU A 56 17.46 4.01 2.17
C GLU A 56 17.17 5.52 2.13
N LYS A 57 16.54 6.01 1.05
CA LYS A 57 16.28 7.45 0.87
C LYS A 57 14.80 7.77 0.69
N VAL A 58 14.15 7.16 -0.29
CA VAL A 58 12.76 7.52 -0.66
C VAL A 58 11.78 7.13 0.45
N ILE A 59 11.81 5.86 0.90
CA ILE A 59 10.93 5.38 1.97
C ILE A 59 11.11 6.20 3.26
N PRO A 60 12.35 6.38 3.78
CA PRO A 60 12.58 7.24 4.95
C PRO A 60 12.10 8.68 4.78
N ARG A 61 12.35 9.31 3.62
CA ARG A 61 11.96 10.71 3.38
C ARG A 61 10.44 10.89 3.39
N LEU A 62 9.69 9.91 2.88
CA LEU A 62 8.24 10.02 2.71
C LEU A 62 7.44 9.45 3.89
N LEU A 63 7.94 8.39 4.55
CA LEU A 63 7.19 7.69 5.59
C LEU A 63 7.59 8.09 7.01
N ARG A 64 8.86 8.38 7.28
CA ARG A 64 9.32 8.82 8.61
C ARG A 64 8.60 10.07 9.12
N PRO A 65 8.32 11.09 8.28
CA PRO A 65 7.60 12.28 8.73
C PRO A 65 6.22 11.97 9.31
N LEU A 66 5.57 10.87 8.91
CA LEU A 66 4.23 10.49 9.40
C LEU A 66 4.23 10.12 10.90
N GLU A 67 5.37 9.64 11.42
CA GLU A 67 5.52 9.14 12.79
C GLU A 67 6.54 9.96 13.63
N THR A 68 6.95 11.12 13.12
CA THR A 68 7.91 12.02 13.79
C THR A 68 7.38 13.45 13.89
N GLY A 69 8.05 14.30 14.68
CA GLY A 69 7.62 15.69 14.88
C GLY A 69 6.27 15.80 15.61
N GLY A 70 6.00 14.87 16.54
CA GLY A 70 4.76 14.81 17.31
C GLY A 70 3.57 14.21 16.56
N ARG A 71 3.79 13.62 15.38
CA ARG A 71 2.78 12.91 14.59
C ARG A 71 2.83 11.42 14.87
N GLU A 72 1.68 10.78 14.74
CA GLU A 72 1.52 9.34 14.88
C GLU A 72 0.57 8.83 13.81
N ILE A 73 0.83 7.61 13.32
CA ILE A 73 -0.13 6.91 12.47
C ILE A 73 -1.03 6.09 13.37
N GLN A 74 -2.34 6.32 13.31
CA GLN A 74 -3.33 5.39 13.84
C GLN A 74 -3.46 4.22 12.84
N PRO A 75 -3.03 2.99 13.16
CA PRO A 75 -3.12 1.88 12.22
C PRO A 75 -4.59 1.58 11.89
N ARG A 76 -4.89 1.43 10.60
CA ARG A 76 -6.21 1.07 10.10
C ARG A 76 -6.15 -0.28 9.39
N ILE A 77 -7.24 -1.04 9.47
CA ILE A 77 -7.39 -2.23 8.64
C ILE A 77 -7.58 -1.75 7.21
N VAL A 78 -6.67 -2.19 6.35
CA VAL A 78 -6.74 -2.02 4.89
C VAL A 78 -7.05 -3.37 4.27
N HIS A 79 -7.77 -3.36 3.15
CA HIS A 79 -8.05 -4.51 2.32
C HIS A 79 -6.77 -5.03 1.65
N GLY A 80 -5.91 -4.14 1.17
CA GLY A 80 -4.55 -4.47 0.67
C GLY A 80 -4.50 -4.94 -0.79
N ASP A 81 -5.65 -5.23 -1.39
CA ASP A 81 -5.81 -5.53 -2.82
C ASP A 81 -7.12 -4.97 -3.37
N LEU A 82 -7.49 -3.74 -3.00
CA LEU A 82 -8.79 -3.18 -3.38
C LEU A 82 -8.69 -2.38 -4.68
N TRP A 83 -9.30 -2.92 -5.72
CA TRP A 83 -9.47 -2.31 -7.05
C TRP A 83 -10.81 -2.75 -7.63
N ASP A 84 -11.25 -2.16 -8.74
CA ASP A 84 -12.58 -2.39 -9.31
C ASP A 84 -12.86 -3.88 -9.61
N GLY A 85 -11.85 -4.66 -10.00
CA GLY A 85 -11.98 -6.11 -10.19
C GLY A 85 -12.31 -6.90 -8.91
N ASN A 86 -11.95 -6.37 -7.74
CA ASN A 86 -12.22 -6.96 -6.43
C ASN A 86 -13.42 -6.30 -5.72
N THR A 87 -14.26 -5.58 -6.46
CA THR A 87 -15.48 -4.96 -5.95
C THR A 87 -16.71 -5.40 -6.74
N SER A 88 -17.86 -5.46 -6.06
CA SER A 88 -19.16 -5.60 -6.71
C SER A 88 -20.23 -4.87 -5.91
N THR A 89 -21.46 -4.84 -6.43
CA THR A 89 -22.63 -4.27 -5.75
C THR A 89 -23.67 -5.36 -5.60
N ASP A 90 -24.15 -5.54 -4.37
CA ASP A 90 -25.24 -6.47 -4.10
C ASP A 90 -26.51 -6.05 -4.86
N ALA A 91 -27.09 -6.96 -5.64
CA ALA A 91 -28.20 -6.64 -6.53
C ALA A 91 -29.51 -6.31 -5.79
N ALA A 92 -29.67 -6.80 -4.55
CA ALA A 92 -30.89 -6.59 -3.76
C ALA A 92 -30.82 -5.35 -2.88
N THR A 93 -29.65 -5.07 -2.30
CA THR A 93 -29.45 -4.02 -1.29
C THR A 93 -28.67 -2.83 -1.80
N TYR A 94 -28.06 -2.93 -2.99
CA TYR A 94 -27.16 -1.92 -3.57
C TYR A 94 -25.96 -1.56 -2.69
N LYS A 95 -25.61 -2.43 -1.74
CA LYS A 95 -24.44 -2.24 -0.88
C LYS A 95 -23.16 -2.74 -1.56
N PRO A 96 -22.00 -2.12 -1.28
CA PRO A 96 -20.74 -2.58 -1.83
C PRO A 96 -20.36 -3.94 -1.23
N ILE A 97 -19.81 -4.81 -2.08
CA ILE A 97 -19.17 -6.08 -1.73
C ILE A 97 -17.70 -5.98 -2.16
N ILE A 98 -16.79 -6.46 -1.31
CA ILE A 98 -15.35 -6.50 -1.56
C ILE A 98 -14.83 -7.94 -1.41
N PHE A 99 -13.89 -8.35 -2.26
CA PHE A 99 -13.37 -9.73 -2.36
C PHE A 99 -11.85 -9.78 -2.33
N ASP A 100 -11.29 -10.96 -2.06
CA ASP A 100 -9.84 -11.25 -2.18
C ASP A 100 -8.93 -10.34 -1.33
N ALA A 101 -9.34 -10.13 -0.09
CA ALA A 101 -8.66 -9.23 0.84
C ALA A 101 -7.29 -9.75 1.30
N SER A 102 -6.22 -9.05 0.93
CA SER A 102 -4.87 -9.21 1.50
C SER A 102 -4.67 -8.32 2.73
N SER A 103 -5.52 -8.49 3.74
CA SER A 103 -5.72 -7.50 4.80
C SER A 103 -4.56 -7.35 5.79
N MET A 104 -4.28 -6.10 6.16
CA MET A 104 -3.27 -5.75 7.16
C MET A 104 -3.66 -4.49 7.96
N TYR A 105 -3.01 -4.26 9.10
CA TYR A 105 -3.00 -2.96 9.75
C TYR A 105 -1.90 -2.08 9.15
N ALA A 106 -2.30 -1.01 8.45
CA ALA A 106 -1.41 -0.12 7.72
C ALA A 106 -1.71 1.36 7.98
N HIS A 107 -0.89 2.24 7.40
CA HIS A 107 -1.29 3.62 7.14
C HIS A 107 -2.48 3.63 6.18
N ASN A 108 -3.50 4.43 6.48
CA ASN A 108 -4.77 4.45 5.73
C ASN A 108 -4.58 4.84 4.25
N GLU A 109 -3.66 5.75 3.93
CA GLU A 109 -3.37 6.16 2.55
C GLU A 109 -2.78 5.03 1.68
N PHE A 110 -2.30 3.94 2.30
CA PHE A 110 -1.81 2.78 1.56
C PHE A 110 -2.85 2.18 0.62
N GLU A 111 -4.13 2.10 1.05
CA GLU A 111 -5.23 1.60 0.23
C GLU A 111 -5.41 2.43 -1.05
N LEU A 112 -5.20 3.74 -0.94
CA LEU A 112 -5.36 4.69 -2.03
C LEU A 112 -4.28 4.52 -3.12
N GLY A 113 -3.17 3.86 -2.80
CA GLY A 113 -2.12 3.54 -3.77
C GLY A 113 -2.70 2.80 -4.99
N ALA A 114 -3.48 1.75 -4.75
CA ALA A 114 -4.14 0.99 -5.83
C ALA A 114 -5.22 1.82 -6.54
N TRP A 115 -6.03 2.57 -5.79
CA TRP A 115 -7.14 3.36 -6.35
C TRP A 115 -6.65 4.48 -7.26
N SER A 116 -5.45 4.99 -6.98
CA SER A 116 -4.85 6.11 -7.70
C SER A 116 -4.34 5.78 -9.11
N LEU A 117 -4.37 4.51 -9.51
CA LEU A 117 -3.97 4.07 -10.85
C LEU A 117 -5.09 4.37 -11.86
N LEU A 118 -4.74 5.08 -12.94
CA LEU A 118 -5.71 5.53 -13.96
C LEU A 118 -6.51 4.40 -14.64
N ARG A 119 -6.00 3.17 -14.59
CA ARG A 119 -6.69 1.99 -15.14
C ARG A 119 -7.87 1.53 -14.29
N HIS A 120 -7.90 1.88 -13.00
CA HIS A 120 -8.94 1.46 -12.08
C HIS A 120 -10.12 2.43 -12.07
N GLN A 121 -11.33 1.89 -12.03
CA GLN A 121 -12.55 2.69 -12.06
C GLN A 121 -12.89 3.34 -10.70
N ILE A 122 -12.21 2.93 -9.62
CA ILE A 122 -12.41 3.43 -8.26
C ILE A 122 -11.50 4.62 -7.88
N TYR A 123 -11.25 5.53 -8.82
CA TYR A 123 -10.30 6.63 -8.65
C TYR A 123 -10.94 7.89 -8.01
N LYS A 124 -11.13 8.98 -8.76
CA LYS A 124 -11.35 10.34 -8.21
C LYS A 124 -12.54 10.46 -7.26
N MET A 125 -13.70 9.92 -7.63
CA MET A 125 -14.92 10.05 -6.83
C MET A 125 -14.80 9.30 -5.49
N TYR A 126 -14.22 8.11 -5.51
CA TYR A 126 -14.05 7.25 -4.34
C TYR A 126 -12.97 7.79 -3.41
N ILE A 127 -11.84 8.27 -3.97
CA ILE A 127 -10.79 8.94 -3.19
C ILE A 127 -11.36 10.20 -2.53
N GLY A 128 -12.12 11.01 -3.26
CA GLY A 128 -12.77 12.21 -2.69
C GLY A 128 -13.68 11.87 -1.52
N ALA A 129 -14.57 10.89 -1.68
CA ALA A 129 -15.44 10.44 -0.60
C ALA A 129 -14.65 9.84 0.59
N TYR A 130 -13.58 9.09 0.34
CA TYR A 130 -12.73 8.54 1.40
C TYR A 130 -12.06 9.64 2.23
N GLN A 131 -11.61 10.71 1.56
CA GLN A 131 -10.95 11.84 2.20
C GLN A 131 -11.88 12.68 3.09
N GLU A 132 -13.21 12.57 2.93
CA GLU A 132 -14.18 13.15 3.87
C GLU A 132 -14.13 12.50 5.25
N TYR A 133 -13.76 11.21 5.31
CA TYR A 133 -13.64 10.44 6.57
C TYR A 133 -12.20 10.37 7.08
N PHE A 134 -11.23 10.35 6.16
CA PHE A 134 -9.81 10.27 6.47
C PHE A 134 -9.05 11.41 5.80
N PRO A 135 -8.85 12.54 6.50
CA PRO A 135 -8.08 13.65 5.98
C PRO A 135 -6.65 13.24 5.61
N ILE A 136 -6.07 13.91 4.61
CA ILE A 136 -4.68 13.70 4.18
C ILE A 136 -3.72 13.86 5.35
N SER A 137 -2.84 12.87 5.55
CA SER A 137 -1.82 12.87 6.58
C SER A 137 -0.76 13.95 6.30
N ALA A 138 -0.33 14.65 7.35
CA ALA A 138 0.78 15.60 7.24
C ALA A 138 2.13 14.85 7.16
N PRO A 139 3.10 15.33 6.37
CA PRO A 139 3.08 16.52 5.51
C PRO A 139 2.18 16.32 4.28
N LYS A 140 1.33 17.31 3.97
CA LYS A 140 0.32 17.17 2.90
C LYS A 140 0.95 17.28 1.51
N GLU A 141 2.02 18.05 1.40
CA GLU A 141 2.83 18.22 0.20
C GLU A 141 3.44 16.91 -0.31
N ASP A 142 3.64 15.93 0.57
CA ASP A 142 4.22 14.63 0.22
C ASP A 142 3.16 13.58 -0.18
N VAL A 143 1.86 13.91 -0.20
CA VAL A 143 0.78 12.92 -0.43
C VAL A 143 0.89 12.24 -1.79
N ASP A 144 1.15 13.00 -2.84
CA ASP A 144 1.24 12.46 -4.20
C ASP A 144 2.43 11.50 -4.33
N ASP A 145 3.56 11.86 -3.73
CA ASP A 145 4.76 11.02 -3.69
C ASP A 145 4.54 9.76 -2.85
N ARG A 146 3.81 9.84 -1.73
CA ARG A 146 3.41 8.65 -0.94
C ARG A 146 2.51 7.71 -1.74
N LEU A 147 1.55 8.24 -2.49
CA LEU A 147 0.70 7.40 -3.34
C LEU A 147 1.50 6.72 -4.45
N ILE A 148 2.45 7.43 -5.07
CA ILE A 148 3.39 6.84 -6.04
C ILE A 148 4.23 5.74 -5.40
N LEU A 149 4.76 5.97 -4.19
CA LEU A 149 5.50 4.97 -3.43
C LEU A 149 4.65 3.73 -3.14
N TYR A 150 3.39 3.90 -2.72
CA TYR A 150 2.49 2.78 -2.42
C TYR A 150 2.14 1.96 -3.66
N ARG A 151 2.14 2.54 -4.87
CA ARG A 151 1.95 1.80 -6.13
C ARG A 151 3.04 0.76 -6.38
N LEU A 152 4.25 0.94 -5.86
CA LEU A 152 5.33 -0.05 -6.02
C LEU A 152 4.94 -1.43 -5.46
N TYR A 153 4.09 -1.46 -4.44
CA TYR A 153 3.59 -2.70 -3.85
C TYR A 153 2.35 -3.28 -4.58
N VAL A 154 1.59 -2.44 -5.29
CA VAL A 154 0.39 -2.88 -6.01
C VAL A 154 0.76 -3.78 -7.19
N GLY A 155 1.90 -3.51 -7.85
CA GLY A 155 2.40 -4.27 -8.99
C GLY A 155 1.67 -3.96 -10.31
N PRO A 156 2.23 -4.39 -11.45
CA PRO A 156 1.62 -4.21 -12.77
C PRO A 156 0.43 -5.13 -13.04
N ALA A 157 0.16 -6.13 -12.20
CA ALA A 157 -0.89 -7.12 -12.44
C ALA A 157 -2.29 -6.60 -12.04
N GLY A 158 -2.95 -6.06 -13.06
CA GLY A 158 -4.38 -6.08 -13.35
C GLY A 158 -4.50 -5.89 -14.85
#